data_AF-A0A7S3S4D2-F1
#
_entry.id   AF-A0A7S3S4D2-F1
#
_cell.length_a   1.000
_cell.length_b   1.000
_cell.length_c   1.000
_cell.angle_alpha   90.00
_cell.angle_beta   90.00
_cell.angle_gamma   90.00
#
_symmetry.space_group_name_H-M   'P 1'
#
loop_
_entity.id
_entity.type
_entity.pdbx_description
1 polymer ?
#
loop_
_entity_poly.entity_id
_entity_poly.type
_entity_poly.pdbx_seq_one_letter_code
_entity_poly.pdbx_strand_id
1 'polypeptide(L)'
;LASPESNRGYLAVGRELTNEAAPDLKESFEIGHEAEAAFPNQWPREELPAFRETMLAYFREANALHLDVLRGVALGLGLEEEYFTPRCDGNHQNLRLLRYPRCWNAE
;
A
#
# COMPACT_ATOMS: atom_id res chain seq x y z
N LEU A 1 -1.08 -15.79 -1.16
CA LEU A 1 -0.78 -15.23 0.18
C LEU A 1 0.45 -14.38 0.00
N ALA A 2 0.44 -13.15 0.52
CA ALA A 2 1.58 -12.26 0.37
C ALA A 2 2.85 -12.89 0.98
N SER A 3 3.97 -12.79 0.27
CA SER A 3 5.29 -13.15 0.81
C SER A 3 5.97 -11.89 1.36
N PRO A 4 6.80 -12.00 2.41
CA PRO A 4 7.54 -10.86 2.97
C PRO A 4 8.42 -10.15 1.93
N GLU A 5 8.90 -10.91 0.95
CA GLU A 5 9.79 -10.41 -0.12
C GLU A 5 9.04 -9.62 -1.20
N SER A 6 7.77 -9.96 -1.48
CA SER A 6 6.98 -9.30 -2.52
C SER A 6 6.15 -8.14 -1.97
N ASN A 7 5.61 -8.27 -0.76
CA ASN A 7 4.67 -7.32 -0.18
C ASN A 7 3.47 -7.04 -1.13
N ARG A 8 2.92 -8.14 -1.71
CA ARG A 8 1.80 -8.13 -2.67
C ARG A 8 0.72 -9.12 -2.25
N GLY A 9 -0.54 -8.69 -2.29
CA GLY A 9 -1.71 -9.55 -2.05
C GLY A 9 -2.17 -9.60 -0.60
N TYR A 10 -2.93 -10.64 -0.28
CA TYR A 10 -3.65 -10.75 1.00
C TYR A 10 -2.79 -11.34 2.13
N LEU A 11 -2.89 -10.72 3.31
CA LEU A 11 -2.44 -11.24 4.60
C LEU A 11 -3.64 -11.40 5.55
N ALA A 12 -3.80 -12.61 6.06
CA ALA A 12 -4.84 -12.93 7.02
C ALA A 12 -4.55 -12.37 8.43
N VAL A 13 -5.59 -12.26 9.24
CA VAL A 13 -5.52 -11.83 10.64
C VAL A 13 -4.46 -12.61 11.42
N GLY A 14 -3.68 -11.87 12.21
CA GLY A 14 -2.64 -12.40 13.09
C GLY A 14 -1.39 -12.93 12.40
N ARG A 15 -1.21 -12.68 11.10
CA ARG A 15 0.03 -12.98 10.37
C ARG A 15 1.08 -11.88 10.50
N GLU A 16 0.67 -10.64 10.71
CA GLU A 16 1.57 -9.51 10.95
C GLU A 16 1.83 -9.37 12.45
N LEU A 17 3.11 -9.33 12.84
CA LEU A 17 3.57 -9.19 14.21
C LEU A 17 4.22 -7.81 14.35
N THR A 18 3.50 -6.84 14.90
CA THR A 18 4.08 -5.54 15.29
C THR A 18 4.74 -5.62 16.67
N ASN A 19 4.30 -6.60 17.49
CA ASN A 19 4.85 -6.96 18.77
C ASN A 19 4.83 -8.50 18.89
N GLU A 20 5.93 -9.13 19.28
CA GLU A 20 6.02 -10.59 19.44
C GLU A 20 5.03 -11.13 20.49
N ALA A 21 4.58 -10.29 21.43
CA ALA A 21 3.67 -10.68 22.50
C ALA A 21 2.20 -10.82 22.06
N ALA A 22 1.80 -10.16 20.98
CA ALA A 22 0.40 -10.19 20.53
C ALA A 22 0.28 -9.96 19.01
N PRO A 23 -0.36 -10.88 18.27
CA PRO A 23 -0.56 -10.72 16.84
C PRO A 23 -1.54 -9.59 16.51
N ASP A 24 -1.30 -8.90 15.39
CA ASP A 24 -2.19 -7.84 14.93
C ASP A 24 -3.56 -8.42 14.54
N LEU A 25 -4.62 -7.90 15.15
CA LEU A 25 -6.00 -8.27 14.84
C LEU A 25 -6.52 -7.50 13.60
N LYS A 26 -5.78 -7.61 12.49
CA LYS A 26 -6.09 -6.97 11.21
C LYS A 26 -5.80 -7.91 10.07
N GLU A 27 -6.62 -7.84 9.02
CA GLU A 27 -6.26 -8.38 7.71
C GLU A 27 -5.81 -7.23 6.81
N SER A 28 -4.94 -7.54 5.85
CA SER A 28 -4.43 -6.55 4.92
C SER A 28 -4.36 -7.07 3.49
N PHE A 29 -4.41 -6.14 2.53
CA PHE A 29 -4.20 -6.42 1.12
C PHE A 29 -3.25 -5.37 0.53
N GLU A 30 -2.15 -5.83 -0.03
CA GLU A 30 -1.07 -4.96 -0.50
C GLU A 30 -0.99 -4.91 -2.02
N ILE A 31 -0.86 -3.70 -2.54
CA ILE A 31 -0.82 -3.38 -3.95
C ILE A 31 0.42 -2.52 -4.19
N GLY A 32 1.27 -2.92 -5.12
CA GLY A 32 2.36 -2.08 -5.60
C GLY A 32 2.11 -1.58 -7.01
N HIS A 33 3.16 -1.05 -7.61
CA HIS A 33 3.09 -0.52 -8.95
C HIS A 33 3.02 -1.63 -10.02
N GLU A 34 2.14 -1.47 -11.01
CA GLU A 34 1.89 -2.50 -12.05
C GLU A 34 3.09 -2.76 -12.96
N ALA A 35 4.01 -1.80 -13.12
CA ALA A 35 5.19 -1.99 -13.97
C ALA A 35 6.28 -2.86 -13.33
N GLU A 36 6.15 -3.24 -12.06
CA GLU A 36 7.15 -4.05 -11.37
C GLU A 36 7.01 -5.55 -11.74
N ALA A 37 7.69 -5.94 -12.82
CA ALA A 37 7.59 -7.29 -13.37
C ALA A 37 8.09 -8.40 -12.41
N ALA A 38 9.02 -8.07 -11.50
CA ALA A 38 9.55 -9.02 -10.53
C ALA A 38 8.49 -9.44 -9.48
N PHE A 39 7.56 -8.54 -9.13
CA PHE A 39 6.58 -8.73 -8.08
C PHE A 39 5.18 -8.28 -8.54
N PRO A 40 4.52 -9.07 -9.42
CA PRO A 40 3.21 -8.74 -9.93
C PRO A 40 2.16 -8.67 -8.80
N ASN A 41 1.22 -7.73 -8.93
CA ASN A 41 0.08 -7.61 -8.02
C ASN A 41 -0.80 -8.87 -8.02
N GLN A 42 -1.13 -9.38 -6.84
CA GLN A 42 -1.98 -10.57 -6.67
C GLN A 42 -3.45 -10.18 -6.57
N TRP A 43 -4.06 -9.76 -7.69
CA TRP A 43 -5.45 -9.33 -7.73
C TRP A 43 -6.44 -10.43 -7.30
N PRO A 44 -7.53 -10.08 -6.58
CA PRO A 44 -8.57 -11.04 -6.24
C PRO A 44 -9.27 -11.58 -7.51
N ARG A 45 -9.93 -12.73 -7.37
CA ARG A 45 -10.67 -13.37 -8.47
C ARG A 45 -11.82 -12.46 -8.95
N GLU A 46 -12.33 -12.78 -10.14
CA GLU A 46 -13.33 -11.99 -10.89
C GLU A 46 -14.66 -11.73 -10.16
N GLU A 47 -14.90 -12.38 -9.02
CA GLU A 47 -16.06 -12.17 -8.14
C GLU A 47 -16.15 -10.75 -7.55
N LEU A 48 -15.06 -9.97 -7.61
CA LEU A 48 -15.03 -8.55 -7.24
C LEU A 48 -14.82 -7.67 -8.49
N PRO A 49 -15.88 -7.45 -9.30
CA PRO A 49 -15.79 -6.61 -10.48
C PRO A 49 -15.35 -5.20 -10.08
N ALA A 50 -14.55 -4.56 -10.94
CA ALA A 50 -13.99 -3.22 -10.76
C ALA A 50 -12.98 -3.04 -9.60
N PHE A 51 -12.69 -4.04 -8.76
CA PHE A 51 -11.74 -3.88 -7.64
C PHE A 51 -10.36 -3.42 -8.12
N ARG A 52 -9.79 -4.13 -9.11
CA ARG A 52 -8.48 -3.79 -9.69
C ARG A 52 -8.46 -2.37 -10.24
N GLU A 53 -9.43 -2.03 -11.08
CA GLU A 53 -9.51 -0.71 -11.72
C GLU A 53 -9.64 0.41 -10.69
N THR A 54 -10.54 0.23 -9.71
CA THR A 54 -10.77 1.20 -8.62
C THR A 54 -9.49 1.42 -7.81
N MET A 55 -8.81 0.34 -7.41
CA MET A 55 -7.60 0.46 -6.61
C MET A 55 -6.43 1.06 -7.41
N LEU A 56 -6.31 0.75 -8.70
CA LEU A 56 -5.30 1.37 -9.55
C LEU A 56 -5.57 2.85 -9.81
N ALA A 57 -6.84 3.25 -9.94
CA ALA A 57 -7.21 4.66 -10.00
C ALA A 57 -6.82 5.37 -8.70
N TYR A 58 -7.20 4.81 -7.55
CA TYR A 58 -6.83 5.36 -6.24
C TYR A 58 -5.31 5.45 -6.06
N PHE A 59 -4.56 4.43 -6.47
CA PHE A 59 -3.09 4.41 -6.37
C PHE A 59 -2.47 5.59 -7.14
N ARG A 60 -2.96 5.89 -8.35
CA ARG A 60 -2.45 7.01 -9.16
C ARG A 60 -2.77 8.36 -8.52
N GLU A 61 -3.99 8.55 -8.03
CA GLU A 61 -4.39 9.81 -7.36
C GLU A 61 -3.60 10.02 -6.06
N ALA A 62 -3.39 8.94 -5.28
CA ALA A 62 -2.58 8.99 -4.08
C ALA A 62 -1.11 9.33 -4.38
N ASN A 63 -0.55 8.82 -5.49
CA ASN A 63 0.79 9.17 -5.94
C ASN A 63 0.89 10.66 -6.32
N ALA A 64 -0.08 11.19 -7.07
CA ALA A 64 -0.11 12.60 -7.43
C ALA A 64 -0.14 13.49 -6.18
N LEU A 65 -1.02 13.18 -5.22
CA LEU A 65 -1.08 13.88 -3.94
C LEU A 65 0.22 13.77 -3.15
N HIS A 66 0.87 12.61 -3.14
CA HIS A 66 2.15 12.40 -2.49
C HIS A 66 3.23 13.37 -3.01
N LEU A 67 3.31 13.56 -4.33
CA LEU A 67 4.26 14.49 -4.95
C LEU A 67 3.96 15.94 -4.56
N ASP A 68 2.70 16.34 -4.52
CA ASP A 68 2.30 17.69 -4.10
C ASP A 68 2.64 17.95 -2.63
N VAL A 69 2.45 16.96 -1.75
CA VAL A 69 2.88 17.05 -0.35
C VAL A 69 4.40 17.22 -0.25
N LEU A 70 5.17 16.47 -1.04
CA LEU A 70 6.64 16.59 -1.04
C LEU A 70 7.12 17.96 -1.54
N ARG A 71 6.46 18.54 -2.54
CA ARG A 71 6.71 19.92 -3.00
C ARG A 71 6.50 20.92 -1.86
N GLY A 72 5.38 20.79 -1.14
CA GLY A 72 5.10 21.63 0.03
C GLY A 72 6.16 21.50 1.13
N VAL A 73 6.66 20.27 1.39
CA VAL A 73 7.75 20.02 2.34
C VAL A 73 9.05 20.67 1.86
N ALA A 74 9.40 20.56 0.57
CA ALA A 74 10.60 21.16 0.02
C ALA A 74 10.63 22.69 0.21
N LEU A 75 9.52 23.35 -0.12
CA LEU A 75 9.35 24.79 0.10
C LEU A 75 9.45 25.17 1.58
N GLY A 76 8.84 24.38 2.48
CA GLY A 76 8.94 24.60 3.93
C GLY A 76 10.35 24.47 4.49
N LEU A 77 11.22 23.71 3.82
CA LEU A 77 12.64 23.56 4.14
C LEU A 77 13.53 24.62 3.45
N GLY A 78 12.96 25.51 2.64
CA GLY A 78 13.72 26.49 1.85
C GLY A 78 14.51 25.87 0.69
N LEU A 79 14.09 24.69 0.22
CA LEU A 79 14.64 24.01 -0.94
C LEU A 79 13.86 24.41 -2.20
N GLU A 80 14.36 23.98 -3.36
CA GLU A 80 13.63 24.08 -4.62
C GLU A 80 12.39 23.15 -4.61
N GLU A 81 11.29 23.56 -5.24
CA GLU A 81 9.98 22.92 -5.12
C GLU A 81 10.01 21.44 -5.54
N GLU A 82 10.71 21.12 -6.62
CA GLU A 82 10.85 19.78 -7.18
C GLU A 82 12.01 18.97 -6.55
N TYR A 83 12.64 19.45 -5.48
CA TYR A 83 13.84 18.82 -4.88
C TYR A 83 13.71 17.29 -4.65
N PHE A 84 12.53 16.83 -4.21
CA PHE A 84 12.27 15.41 -3.94
C PHE A 84 11.73 14.62 -5.14
N THR A 85 11.11 15.27 -6.12
CA THR A 85 10.38 14.60 -7.21
C THR A 85 11.24 13.59 -7.98
N PRO A 86 12.49 13.90 -8.42
CA PRO A 86 13.34 12.94 -9.15
C PRO A 86 13.79 11.72 -8.34
N ARG A 87 13.57 11.72 -7.03
CA ARG A 87 13.92 10.60 -6.13
C ARG A 87 12.70 9.76 -5.75
N CYS A 88 11.51 10.29 -5.96
CA CYS A 88 10.24 9.70 -5.56
C CYS A 88 9.35 9.30 -6.75
N ASP A 89 9.79 9.53 -7.99
CA ASP A 89 9.09 9.18 -9.22
C ASP A 89 9.26 7.72 -9.67
N GLY A 90 10.19 6.97 -9.05
CA GLY A 90 10.53 5.58 -9.37
C GLY A 90 9.43 4.54 -9.11
N ASN A 91 8.24 4.98 -8.70
CA ASN A 91 7.06 4.13 -8.51
C ASN A 91 7.22 2.98 -7.49
N HIS A 92 8.06 3.16 -6.46
CA HIS A 92 8.25 2.18 -5.39
C HIS A 92 7.20 2.25 -4.28
N GLN A 93 6.03 2.82 -4.57
CA GLN A 93 4.97 2.99 -3.60
C GLN A 93 4.22 1.67 -3.35
N ASN A 94 3.66 1.55 -2.15
CA ASN A 94 2.82 0.43 -1.77
C ASN A 94 1.53 0.97 -1.13
N LEU A 95 0.40 0.51 -1.64
CA LEU A 95 -0.93 0.75 -1.10
C LEU A 95 -1.33 -0.46 -0.26
N ARG A 96 -1.56 -0.23 1.04
CA ARG A 96 -2.01 -1.24 1.98
C ARG A 96 -3.45 -0.97 2.39
N LEU A 97 -4.36 -1.84 1.98
CA LEU A 97 -5.73 -1.87 2.48
C LEU A 97 -5.74 -2.59 3.82
N LEU A 98 -6.45 -2.04 4.79
CA LEU A 98 -6.54 -2.57 6.14
C LEU A 98 -8.01 -2.75 6.52
N ARG A 99 -8.34 -3.95 7.00
CA ARG A 99 -9.62 -4.22 7.64
C ARG A 99 -9.38 -4.75 9.05
N TYR A 100 -10.00 -4.10 10.02
CA TYR A 100 -10.02 -4.52 11.42
C TYR A 100 -11.38 -5.16 11.70
N PRO A 101 -11.45 -6.49 11.91
CA PRO A 101 -12.70 -7.15 12.28
C PRO A 101 -13.25 -6.59 13.59
N ARG A 102 -14.58 -6.51 13.71
CA ARG A 102 -15.20 -6.18 15.01
C ARG A 102 -14.87 -7.31 15.98
N CYS A 103 -14.22 -6.96 17.11
CA CYS A 103 -13.80 -7.81 18.23
C CYS A 103 -13.92 -9.33 18.03
N TRP A 104 -12.78 -10.01 18.04
CA TRP A 104 -12.73 -11.48 18.14
C TRP A 104 -13.19 -11.89 19.54
N ASN A 105 -14.48 -12.17 19.71
CA ASN A 105 -14.93 -12.99 20.83
C ASN A 105 -14.56 -14.43 20.46
N ALA A 106 -13.42 -14.90 20.96
CA ALA A 106 -13.17 -16.31 21.09
C ALA A 106 -14.19 -16.85 22.11
N GLU A 107 -15.11 -17.70 21.65
CA GLU A 107 -15.55 -18.81 22.50
C GLU A 107 -14.41 -19.82 22.63
#